data_AF-A0A831ZZ69-F1
#
_entry.id   AF-A0A831ZZ69-F1
#
_cell.length_a   1.000
_cell.length_b   1.000
_cell.length_c   1.000
_cell.angle_alpha   90.00
_cell.angle_beta   90.00
_cell.angle_gamma   90.00
#
_symmetry.space_group_name_H-M   'P 1'
#
loop_
_entity.id
_entity.type
_entity.pdbx_description
1 polymer ?
#
loop_
_entity_poly.entity_id
_entity_poly.type
_entity_poly.pdbx_seq_one_letter_code
_entity_poly.pdbx_strand_id
1 'polypeptide(L)'
;MGDKSIPFVEKTLELAVTNPQLVPPFVNVEELRKDFSLAMELRDILIIVKQLYEKLDDRQREVRHMYQPFHSIIQQRMHLR
;
A
#
# COMPACT_ATOMS: atom_id res chain seq x y z
N MET A 1 -8.20 1.04 -2.71
CA MET A 1 -8.89 2.28 -2.31
C MET A 1 -7.85 3.39 -2.19
N GLY A 2 -8.03 4.52 -2.87
CA GLY A 2 -7.17 5.69 -2.70
C GLY A 2 -7.51 6.46 -1.43
N ASP A 3 -6.65 7.38 -1.00
CA ASP A 3 -6.83 8.11 0.26
C ASP A 3 -8.14 8.91 0.35
N LYS A 4 -8.67 9.37 -0.79
CA LYS A 4 -9.95 10.09 -0.86
C LYS A 4 -11.17 9.17 -0.86
N SER A 5 -10.99 7.88 -1.14
CA SER A 5 -12.08 6.91 -1.23
C SER A 5 -12.58 6.48 0.15
N ILE A 6 -11.69 6.42 1.16
CA ILE A 6 -12.05 5.97 2.51
C ILE A 6 -13.03 6.93 3.20
N PRO A 7 -12.77 8.25 3.28
CA PRO A 7 -13.70 9.18 3.92
C PRO A 7 -15.07 9.23 3.23
N PHE A 8 -15.09 9.01 1.91
CA PHE A 8 -16.33 8.92 1.15
C PHE A 8 -17.15 7.70 1.55
N VAL A 9 -16.52 6.52 1.62
CA VAL A 9 -17.20 5.27 1.97
C VAL A 9 -17.66 5.29 3.43
N GLU A 10 -16.83 5.79 4.33
CA GLU A 10 -17.15 5.98 5.75
C GLU A 10 -18.40 6.86 5.92
N LYS A 11 -18.41 8.04 5.31
CA LYS A 11 -19.55 8.95 5.37
C LYS A 11 -20.80 8.38 4.69
N THR A 12 -20.62 7.61 3.63
CA THR A 12 -21.73 6.91 2.97
C THR A 12 -22.35 5.85 3.88
N LEU A 13 -21.53 5.11 4.64
CA LEU A 13 -21.99 4.12 5.61
C LEU A 13 -22.76 4.79 6.76
N GLU A 14 -22.29 5.92 7.26
CA GLU A 14 -23.01 6.73 8.27
C GLU A 14 -24.38 7.19 7.74
N LEU A 15 -24.44 7.67 6.49
CA LEU A 15 -25.69 8.08 5.86
C LEU A 15 -26.66 6.91 5.67
N ALA A 16 -26.15 5.72 5.33
CA ALA A 16 -26.96 4.51 5.19
C ALA A 16 -27.58 4.06 6.53
N VAL A 17 -26.86 4.24 7.64
CA VAL A 17 -27.35 3.91 8.99
C VAL A 17 -28.37 4.94 9.49
N THR A 18 -28.10 6.22 9.24
CA THR A 18 -28.96 7.32 9.70
C THR A 18 -30.22 7.51 8.86
N ASN A 19 -30.19 7.11 7.58
CA ASN A 19 -31.31 7.23 6.65
C ASN A 19 -31.61 5.88 5.95
N PRO A 20 -32.16 4.88 6.66
CA PRO A 20 -32.44 3.56 6.10
C PRO A 20 -33.37 3.60 4.88
N GLN A 21 -34.22 4.64 4.75
CA GLN A 21 -35.11 4.83 3.60
C GLN A 21 -34.37 5.11 2.28
N LEU A 22 -33.11 5.55 2.35
CA LEU A 22 -32.26 5.78 1.17
C LEU A 22 -31.47 4.52 0.78
N VAL A 23 -31.48 3.49 1.63
CA VAL A 23 -30.75 2.25 1.38
C VAL A 23 -31.58 1.36 0.46
N PRO A 24 -31.05 0.96 -0.70
CA PRO A 24 -31.76 0.05 -1.59
C PRO A 24 -32.06 -1.29 -0.88
N PRO A 25 -33.22 -1.94 -1.14
CA PRO A 25 -33.63 -3.15 -0.41
C PRO A 25 -32.69 -4.35 -0.54
N PHE A 26 -31.83 -4.36 -1.56
CA PHE A 26 -30.84 -5.41 -1.82
C PHE A 26 -29.49 -5.16 -1.13
N VAL A 27 -29.29 -4.01 -0.47
CA VAL A 27 -28.04 -3.66 0.21
C VAL A 27 -28.13 -4.08 1.67
N ASN A 28 -27.18 -4.90 2.10
CA ASN A 28 -27.01 -5.24 3.51
C ASN A 28 -25.98 -4.31 4.15
N VAL A 29 -26.44 -3.36 4.96
CA VAL A 29 -25.60 -2.35 5.61
C VAL A 29 -24.64 -2.96 6.63
N GLU A 30 -25.02 -4.05 7.30
CA GLU A 30 -24.14 -4.72 8.26
C GLU A 30 -23.01 -5.49 7.57
N GLU A 31 -23.28 -6.12 6.43
CA GLU A 31 -22.21 -6.72 5.62
C GLU A 31 -21.28 -5.64 5.06
N LEU A 32 -21.83 -4.52 4.58
CA LEU A 32 -21.01 -3.38 4.12
C LEU A 32 -20.10 -2.83 5.23
N ARG A 33 -20.59 -2.76 6.47
CA ARG A 33 -19.79 -2.35 7.63
C ARG A 33 -18.64 -3.31 7.89
N LYS A 34 -18.89 -4.63 7.85
CA LYS A 34 -17.85 -5.66 8.04
C LYS A 34 -16.80 -5.58 6.95
N ASP A 35 -17.21 -5.47 5.69
CA ASP A 35 -16.31 -5.35 4.55
C ASP A 35 -15.43 -4.11 4.66
N PHE A 36 -16.01 -2.98 5.07
CA PHE A 36 -15.25 -1.74 5.29
C PHE A 36 -14.23 -1.89 6.42
N SER A 37 -14.60 -2.50 7.55
CA SER A 37 -13.68 -2.77 8.66
C SER A 37 -12.52 -3.66 8.22
N LEU A 38 -12.81 -4.75 7.51
CA LEU A 38 -11.80 -5.66 6.98
C LEU A 38 -10.84 -4.95 6.00
N ALA A 39 -11.39 -4.09 5.13
CA ALA A 39 -10.58 -3.31 4.19
C ALA A 39 -9.63 -2.36 4.91
N MET A 40 -10.04 -1.78 6.05
CA MET A 40 -9.18 -0.92 6.88
C MET A 40 -8.06 -1.72 7.55
N GLU A 41 -8.37 -2.88 8.13
CA GLU A 41 -7.36 -3.76 8.74
C GLU A 41 -6.32 -4.24 7.71
N LEU A 42 -6.77 -4.66 6.52
CA LEU A 42 -5.87 -5.07 5.44
C LEU A 42 -5.01 -3.91 4.92
N ARG A 43 -5.53 -2.68 4.96
CA ARG A 43 -4.76 -1.48 4.59
C ARG A 43 -3.61 -1.25 5.57
N ASP A 44 -3.82 -1.42 6.85
CA ASP A 44 -2.76 -1.27 7.85
C ASP A 44 -1.65 -2.30 7.64
N ILE A 45 -2.01 -3.57 7.38
CA ILE A 45 -1.06 -4.62 7.01
C ILE A 45 -0.29 -4.23 5.73
N LEU A 46 -0.99 -3.73 4.71
CA LEU A 46 -0.36 -3.30 3.47
C LEU A 46 0.65 -2.17 3.69
N ILE A 47 0.36 -1.22 4.59
CA ILE A 47 1.27 -0.13 4.94
C ILE A 47 2.56 -0.71 5.56
N ILE A 48 2.43 -1.65 6.50
CA ILE A 48 3.58 -2.30 7.15
C ILE A 48 4.43 -3.05 6.12
N VAL A 49 3.80 -3.84 5.24
CA VAL A 49 4.49 -4.59 4.19
C VAL A 49 5.21 -3.66 3.22
N LYS A 50 4.59 -2.54 2.83
CA LYS A 50 5.24 -1.52 1.99
C LYS A 50 6.45 -0.92 2.68
N GLN A 51 6.33 -0.53 3.95
CA GLN A 51 7.47 0.03 4.70
C GLN A 51 8.64 -0.97 4.79
N LEU A 52 8.34 -2.26 4.99
CA LEU A 52 9.37 -3.29 5.00
C LEU A 52 10.03 -3.45 3.63
N TYR A 53 9.24 -3.44 2.56
CA TYR A 53 9.74 -3.51 1.19
C TYR A 53 10.66 -2.34 0.85
N GLU A 54 10.26 -1.10 1.17
CA GLU A 54 11.09 0.08 0.94
C GLU A 54 12.43 -0.01 1.69
N LYS A 55 12.43 -0.45 2.95
CA LYS A 55 13.67 -0.65 3.72
C LYS A 55 14.60 -1.70 3.08
N LEU A 56 14.03 -2.78 2.56
CA LEU A 56 14.78 -3.82 1.87
C LEU A 56 15.38 -3.30 0.56
N ASP A 57 14.59 -2.56 -0.21
CA ASP A 57 15.01 -1.94 -1.46
C ASP A 57 16.12 -0.90 -1.25
N ASP A 58 15.96 -0.03 -0.25
CA ASP A 58 16.99 0.93 0.16
C ASP A 58 18.30 0.21 0.51
N ARG A 59 18.22 -0.87 1.29
CA ARG A 59 19.41 -1.66 1.64
C ARG A 59 20.06 -2.32 0.42
N GLN A 60 19.28 -2.84 -0.51
CA GLN A 60 19.81 -3.37 -1.76
C GLN A 60 20.49 -2.30 -2.61
N ARG A 61 19.90 -1.09 -2.68
CA ARG A 61 20.49 0.06 -3.38
C ARG A 61 21.82 0.45 -2.76
N GLU A 62 21.90 0.59 -1.43
CA GLU A 62 23.15 0.90 -0.71
C GLU A 62 24.26 -0.11 -1.01
N VAL A 63 23.94 -1.40 -0.87
CA VAL A 63 24.88 -2.48 -1.15
C VAL A 63 25.37 -2.40 -2.61
N ARG A 64 24.45 -2.22 -3.56
CA ARG A 64 24.78 -2.05 -4.98
C ARG A 64 25.69 -0.85 -5.21
N HIS A 65 25.42 0.29 -4.58
CA HIS A 65 26.25 1.49 -4.68
C HIS A 65 27.67 1.28 -4.13
N MET A 66 27.83 0.46 -3.10
CA MET A 66 29.14 0.11 -2.54
C MET A 66 30.00 -0.72 -3.51
N TYR A 67 29.38 -1.60 -4.31
CA TYR A 67 30.10 -2.48 -5.25
C TYR A 67 30.29 -1.87 -6.66
N GLN A 68 29.56 -0.81 -7.01
CA GLN A 68 29.69 -0.08 -8.28
C GLN A 68 31.14 0.35 -8.63
N PRO A 69 31.94 0.92 -7.70
CA PRO A 69 33.32 1.31 -7.97
C PRO A 69 34.24 0.12 -8.27
N PHE A 70 34.02 -1.02 -7.62
CA PHE A 70 34.83 -2.21 -7.86
C PHE A 70 34.57 -2.79 -9.26
N HIS A 71 33.32 -2.74 -9.73
CA HIS A 71 32.96 -3.19 -11.06
C HIS A 71 33.60 -2.31 -12.15
N SER A 72 33.62 -0.99 -11.97
CA SER A 72 34.24 -0.06 -12.93
C SER A 72 35.77 -0.19 -12.96
N ILE A 73 36.43 -0.39 -11.81
CA ILE A 73 37.87 -0.62 -11.72
C ILE A 73 38.29 -1.91 -12.44
N ILE A 74 37.53 -3.00 -12.26
CA ILE A 74 37.80 -4.28 -12.94
C ILE A 74 37.64 -4.14 -14.46
N GLN A 75 36.61 -3.43 -14.93
CA GLN A 75 36.42 -3.17 -16.37
C GLN A 75 37.51 -2.29 -16.97
N GLN A 76 37.89 -1.19 -16.31
CA GLN A 76 38.99 -0.33 -16.76
C GLN A 76 40.32 -1.08 -16.87
N ARG A 77 40.62 -1.97 -15.91
CA ARG A 77 41.83 -2.79 -15.96
C ARG A 77 41.80 -3.90 -17.01
N MET A 78 40.62 -4.40 -17.38
CA MET A 78 40.48 -5.36 -18.48
C MET A 78 40.66 -4.73 -19.87
N HIS A 79 40.34 -3.44 -20.03
CA HIS A 79 40.53 -2.72 -21.30
C HIS A 79 41.94 -2.14 -21.50
N LEU A 80 42.79 -2.18 -20.46
CA LEU A 80 44.20 -1.76 -20.52
C LEU A 80 45.16 -2.94 -20.77
N ARG A 81 44.67 -4.09 -21.20
CA ARG A 81 45.45 -5.27 -21.60
C ARG A 81 45.23 -5.62 -23.06
#